data_AF-A0A3C0G7H7-F1
#
_entry.id   AF-A0A3C0G7H7-F1
#
_cell.length_a   1.000
_cell.length_b   1.000
_cell.length_c   1.000
_cell.angle_alpha   90.00
_cell.angle_beta   90.00
_cell.angle_gamma   90.00
#
_symmetry.space_group_name_H-M   'P 1'
#
loop_
_entity.id
_entity.type
_entity.pdbx_description
1 polymer ?
#
loop_
_entity_poly.entity_id
_entity_poly.type
_entity_poly.pdbx_seq_one_letter_code
_entity_poly.pdbx_strand_id
1 'polypeptide(L)' 'MYCKILAKVKPIFILLSVFVILSSCNDSDKVAKEIAAVPMDLKIARFDREFASSGEEGLPGLRKMYPYLFPAPDSVWI' A
#
# COMPACT_ATOMS: atom_id res chain seq x y z
N MET A 1 47.56 36.14 -8.04
CA MET A 1 46.21 36.73 -8.23
C MET A 1 45.11 35.67 -8.31
N TYR A 2 45.34 34.52 -8.96
CA TYR A 2 44.39 33.41 -9.09
C TYR A 2 43.95 32.71 -7.78
N CYS A 3 44.84 32.49 -6.80
CA CYS A 3 44.47 31.82 -5.54
C CYS A 3 43.42 32.57 -4.71
N LYS A 4 43.39 33.91 -4.77
CA LYS A 4 42.40 34.73 -4.05
C LYS A 4 41.00 34.61 -4.67
N ILE A 5 40.94 34.46 -6.00
CA ILE A 5 39.70 34.24 -6.74
C ILE A 5 39.18 32.83 -6.41
N LEU A 6 40.02 31.79 -6.53
CA LEU A 6 39.67 30.40 -6.18
C LEU A 6 39.16 30.27 -4.73
N ALA A 7 39.77 30.96 -3.76
CA ALA A 7 39.32 30.96 -2.37
C ALA A 7 37.95 31.63 -2.16
N LYS A 8 37.57 32.60 -3.02
CA LYS A 8 36.26 33.27 -2.98
C LYS A 8 35.15 32.48 -3.68
N VAL A 9 35.48 31.69 -4.71
CA VAL A 9 34.49 30.85 -5.43
C VAL A 9 34.21 29.52 -4.71
N LYS A 10 35.18 29.00 -3.94
CA LYS A 10 35.03 27.78 -3.14
C LYS A 10 33.79 27.73 -2.23
N PRO A 11 33.46 28.76 -1.41
CA PRO A 11 32.26 28.73 -0.57
C PRO A 11 30.95 28.76 -1.39
N ILE A 12 30.95 29.44 -2.54
CA ILE A 12 29.79 29.50 -3.44
C ILE A 12 29.53 28.11 -4.04
N PHE A 13 30.59 27.42 -4.46
CA PHE A 13 30.48 26.06 -4.99
C PHE A 13 30.00 25.05 -3.93
N ILE A 14 30.48 25.19 -2.69
CA ILE A 14 30.02 24.35 -1.57
C ILE A 14 28.53 24.60 -1.28
N LEU A 15 28.11 25.87 -1.22
CA LEU A 15 26.69 26.24 -1.04
C LEU A 15 25.80 25.68 -2.15
N LEU A 16 26.23 25.80 -3.41
CA LEU A 16 25.51 25.26 -4.55
C LEU A 16 25.40 23.73 -4.48
N SER A 17 26.49 23.05 -4.12
CA SER A 17 26.50 21.60 -3.97
C SER A 17 25.55 21.13 -2.86
N VAL A 18 25.53 21.81 -1.71
CA VAL A 18 24.60 21.52 -0.61
C VAL A 18 23.15 21.74 -1.07
N PHE A 19 22.87 22.84 -1.76
CA PHE A 19 21.53 23.13 -2.28
C PHE A 19 21.03 22.07 -3.28
N VAL A 20 21.90 21.58 -4.16
CA VAL A 20 21.57 20.51 -5.11
C VAL A 20 21.29 19.19 -4.40
N ILE A 21 22.09 18.83 -3.38
CA ILE A 21 21.89 17.60 -2.60
C ILE A 21 20.56 17.65 -1.85
N LEU A 22 20.22 18.80 -1.24
CA LEU A 22 18.96 18.97 -0.52
C LEU A 22 17.73 18.97 -1.46
N SER A 23 17.88 19.41 -2.71
CA SER A 23 16.79 19.47 -3.70
C SER A 23 16.60 18.16 -4.49
N SER A 24 17.51 17.19 -4.36
CA SER A 24 17.47 15.93 -5.11
C SER A 24 16.52 14.88 -4.49
N CYS A 25 16.03 15.11 -3.28
CA CYS A 25 15.13 14.19 -2.61
C CYS A 25 13.71 14.35 -3.19
N ASN A 26 13.32 13.41 -4.05
CA ASN A 26 11.99 13.35 -4.64
C ASN A 26 11.27 12.09 -4.16
N ASP A 27 10.69 12.18 -2.96
CA ASP A 27 9.96 11.07 -2.31
C ASP A 27 8.56 10.81 -2.92
N SER A 28 8.16 11.61 -3.92
CA SER A 28 6.86 11.43 -4.57
C SER A 28 6.96 10.42 -5.72
N ASP A 29 6.61 9.17 -5.44
CA ASP A 29 6.26 8.19 -6.47
C ASP A 29 4.94 8.63 -7.13
N LYS A 30 5.04 9.06 -8.39
CA LYS A 30 3.88 9.53 -9.17
C LYS A 30 2.80 8.46 -9.28
N VAL A 31 3.21 7.20 -9.43
CA VAL A 31 2.29 6.06 -9.54
C VAL A 31 1.57 5.84 -8.22
N ALA A 32 2.28 5.86 -7.09
CA ALA A 32 1.65 5.75 -5.77
C ALA A 32 0.64 6.89 -5.50
N LYS A 33 0.98 8.11 -5.92
CA LYS A 33 0.10 9.28 -5.78
C LYS A 33 -1.17 9.15 -6.62
N GLU A 34 -1.04 8.63 -7.84
CA GLU A 34 -2.18 8.36 -8.72
C GLU A 34 -3.07 7.24 -8.16
N ILE A 35 -2.47 6.16 -7.63
CA ILE A 35 -3.20 5.06 -6.98
C ILE A 35 -4.00 5.59 -5.77
N ALA A 36 -3.37 6.41 -4.92
CA ALA A 36 -4.01 6.98 -3.73
C ALA A 36 -5.14 7.98 -4.07
N ALA A 37 -5.13 8.56 -5.27
CA ALA A 37 -6.15 9.50 -5.71
C ALA A 37 -7.44 8.82 -6.21
N VAL A 38 -7.42 7.50 -6.44
CA VAL A 38 -8.61 6.75 -6.83
C VAL A 38 -9.42 6.39 -5.57
N PRO A 39 -10.62 6.97 -5.36
CA PRO A 39 -11.45 6.61 -4.22
C PRO A 39 -11.96 5.18 -4.39
N MET A 40 -11.65 4.31 -3.43
CA MET A 40 -12.10 2.91 -3.42
C MET A 40 -12.84 2.58 -2.11
N ASP A 41 -14.05 2.04 -2.22
CA ASP A 41 -14.76 1.43 -1.09
C ASP A 41 -14.41 -0.07 -1.04
N LEU A 42 -13.38 -0.42 -0.27
CA LEU A 42 -12.91 -1.79 -0.13
C LEU A 42 -13.74 -2.53 0.92
N LYS A 43 -14.54 -3.51 0.49
CA LYS A 43 -15.22 -4.45 1.38
C LYS A 43 -14.58 -5.83 1.28
N ILE A 44 -14.00 -6.28 2.38
CA ILE A 44 -13.38 -7.62 2.47
C ILE A 44 -14.35 -8.55 3.19
N ALA A 45 -14.91 -9.52 2.47
CA ALA A 45 -15.65 -10.63 3.06
C ALA A 45 -14.66 -11.71 3.54
N ARG A 46 -14.87 -12.25 4.75
CA ARG A 46 -13.96 -13.22 5.39
C ARG A 46 -14.71 -14.49 5.69
N PHE A 47 -14.92 -15.29 4.65
CA PHE A 47 -15.58 -16.59 4.76
C PHE A 47 -15.00 -17.46 5.88
N ASP A 48 -13.68 -17.49 6.03
CA ASP A 48 -13.00 -18.26 7.09
C ASP A 48 -13.49 -17.88 8.50
N ARG A 49 -13.70 -16.58 8.76
CA ARG A 49 -14.18 -16.08 10.06
C ARG A 49 -15.67 -16.30 10.23
N GLU A 50 -16.43 -16.04 9.18
CA GLU A 50 -17.89 -16.23 9.17
C GLU A 50 -18.23 -17.71 9.38
N PHE A 51 -17.51 -18.62 8.71
CA PHE A 51 -17.61 -20.08 8.90
C PHE A 51 -17.22 -20.50 10.31
N ALA A 52 -16.08 -20.03 10.84
CA ALA A 52 -15.62 -20.41 12.17
C ALA A 52 -16.55 -19.95 13.31
N SER A 53 -17.32 -18.87 13.10
CA SER A 53 -18.17 -18.26 14.15
C SER A 53 -19.64 -18.69 14.08
N SER A 54 -20.09 -19.28 12.98
CA SER A 54 -21.51 -19.50 12.70
C SER A 54 -22.02 -20.88 13.14
N GLY A 55 -21.13 -21.87 13.31
CA GLY A 55 -21.49 -23.23 13.71
C GLY A 55 -22.44 -23.92 12.72
N GLU A 56 -22.99 -25.06 13.13
CA GLU A 56 -23.86 -25.87 12.27
C GLU A 56 -25.12 -25.11 11.82
N GLU A 57 -25.73 -24.34 12.72
CA GLU A 57 -26.97 -23.59 12.46
C GLU A 57 -26.80 -22.50 11.38
N GLY A 58 -25.59 -21.97 11.21
CA GLY A 58 -25.30 -20.94 10.21
C GLY A 58 -24.86 -21.45 8.84
N LEU A 59 -24.58 -22.75 8.70
CA LEU A 59 -24.18 -23.36 7.42
C LEU A 59 -25.18 -23.12 6.28
N PRO A 60 -26.51 -23.20 6.48
CA PRO A 60 -27.47 -22.90 5.41
C PRO A 60 -27.36 -21.46 4.89
N GLY A 61 -27.12 -20.49 5.79
CA GLY A 61 -26.93 -19.09 5.44
C GLY A 61 -25.64 -18.85 4.68
N LEU A 62 -24.54 -19.43 5.16
CA LEU A 62 -23.24 -19.35 4.50
C LEU A 62 -23.25 -19.95 3.10
N ARG A 63 -23.93 -21.07 2.90
CA ARG A 63 -24.07 -21.68 1.57
C ARG A 63 -24.82 -20.80 0.59
N LYS A 64 -25.83 -20.07 1.07
CA LYS A 64 -26.56 -19.11 0.24
C LYS A 64 -25.67 -17.93 -0.18
N MET A 65 -24.78 -17.48 0.70
CA MET A 65 -23.84 -16.39 0.41
C MET A 65 -22.63 -16.84 -0.42
N TYR A 66 -22.14 -18.05 -0.18
CA TYR A 66 -20.91 -18.59 -0.78
C TYR A 66 -21.12 -19.98 -1.39
N PRO A 67 -22.05 -20.16 -2.35
CA PRO A 67 -22.41 -21.49 -2.85
C PRO A 67 -21.23 -22.24 -3.49
N TYR A 68 -20.29 -21.49 -4.09
CA TYR A 68 -19.07 -22.04 -4.69
C TYR A 68 -18.05 -22.59 -3.67
N LEU A 69 -18.21 -22.29 -2.38
CA LEU A 69 -17.38 -22.83 -1.30
C LEU A 69 -17.97 -24.08 -0.64
N PHE A 70 -19.16 -24.53 -1.06
CA PHE A 70 -19.83 -25.75 -0.56
C PHE A 70 -20.06 -26.78 -1.68
N PRO A 71 -18.99 -27.35 -2.31
CA PRO A 71 -19.13 -28.32 -3.39
C PRO A 71 -19.55 -29.73 -2.94
N ALA A 72 -19.66 -29.98 -1.63
CA ALA A 72 -19.89 -31.30 -1.04
C ALA A 72 -21.07 -31.30 -0.06
N PRO A 73 -21.64 -32.47 0.29
CA PRO A 73 -22.70 -32.60 1.28
C PRO A 73 -22.31 -32.09 2.68
N ASP A 74 -23.32 -31.76 3.48
CA ASP A 74 -23.21 -31.13 4.81
C ASP A 74 -22.35 -31.93 5.79
N SER A 75 -22.30 -33.24 5.64
CA SER A 75 -21.46 -34.14 6.44
C SER A 75 -19.96 -33.86 6.34
N VAL A 76 -19.51 -33.06 5.39
CA VAL A 76 -18.09 -32.66 5.26
C VAL A 76 -17.78 -31.39 6.08
N TRP A 77 -18.82 -30.64 6.44
CA TRP A 77 -18.72 -29.32 7.07
C TRP A 77 -19.17 -29.31 8.53
N ILE A 78 -19.77 -30.42 8.99
CA ILE A 78 -20.24 -30.70 10.34
C ILE A 78 -19.34 -31.76 10.97
#